data_AF-A9WDS5-F1
#
_entry.id   AF-A9WDS5-F1
#
_cell.length_a   1.000
_cell.length_b   1.000
_cell.length_c   1.000
_cell.angle_alpha   90.00
_cell.angle_beta   90.00
_cell.angle_gamma   90.00
#
_symmetry.space_group_name_H-M   'P 1'
#
loop_
_entity.id
_entity.type
_entity.pdbx_description
1 polymer ?
#
loop_
_entity_poly.entity_id
_entity_poly.type
_entity_poly.pdbx_seq_one_letter_code
_entity_poly.pdbx_strand_id
1 'polypeptide(L)'
;MTTFSQRRSASQRSSTSSSPVQRTGDNDLLQHLLLNDLPARRDPFRPLRLRSRDAYREEALRGFLLRNWVDRALLIAEILLFATMVIVFAYWFIDGYGRDWWRAWQGKSQPAEVIMPPPAPVAPPAEEITSPPPAPVAPPAAAPHLPALPFTDPGLAVEPADYLAPQTSVKPLPKTDPRPQRLRIPSIQLDTPVYEVFVVDGAWQVAEYAAGYHHGTALPGTTGNTVLAGHAGLRGAVFRDLPALRPGDEILLEAGGWVYRYRVREMRNVWPTQVEVMDPTPTPVLTLITCTNWDTQRLVVIADLVDSRPLS
;
A
#
# COMPACT_ATOMS: atom_id res chain seq x y z
N MET A 1 -72.92 47.13 -0.30
CA MET A 1 -73.90 46.02 -0.22
C MET A 1 -73.90 45.29 -1.55
N THR A 2 -73.75 43.98 -1.45
CA THR A 2 -73.26 43.03 -2.45
C THR A 2 -74.07 43.01 -3.75
N THR A 3 -73.41 43.08 -4.90
CA THR A 3 -73.99 42.64 -6.19
C THR A 3 -72.90 42.22 -7.18
N PHE A 4 -73.11 41.00 -7.72
CA PHE A 4 -72.84 40.53 -9.10
C PHE A 4 -71.41 40.64 -9.66
N SER A 5 -70.88 39.74 -10.49
CA SER A 5 -71.49 38.85 -11.47
C SER A 5 -70.39 37.94 -12.03
N GLN A 6 -70.76 36.71 -12.43
CA GLN A 6 -70.47 36.06 -13.72
C GLN A 6 -69.05 36.11 -14.34
N ARG A 7 -68.57 35.16 -15.14
CA ARG A 7 -68.92 33.81 -15.62
C ARG A 7 -67.79 33.50 -16.63
N ARG A 8 -67.43 32.22 -16.77
CA ARG A 8 -67.00 31.56 -18.03
C ARG A 8 -65.68 32.07 -18.65
N SER A 9 -64.92 31.37 -19.46
CA SER A 9 -64.91 30.03 -20.06
C SER A 9 -63.50 29.93 -20.67
N ALA A 10 -62.80 28.82 -20.48
CA ALA A 10 -62.58 27.78 -21.50
C ALA A 10 -61.46 28.04 -22.52
N SER A 11 -60.97 26.92 -23.04
CA SER A 11 -60.19 26.74 -24.28
C SER A 11 -58.67 26.83 -24.09
N GLN A 12 -57.99 25.70 -23.87
CA GLN A 12 -57.63 24.65 -24.85
C GLN A 12 -56.50 25.03 -25.81
N ARG A 13 -55.66 24.01 -26.05
CA ARG A 13 -54.79 23.67 -27.20
C ARG A 13 -53.30 23.83 -26.90
N SER A 14 -52.50 22.77 -26.71
CA SER A 14 -52.19 21.58 -27.53
C SER A 14 -51.31 21.87 -28.75
N SER A 15 -50.02 21.48 -28.68
CA SER A 15 -49.16 20.96 -29.76
C SER A 15 -47.68 21.04 -29.32
N THR A 16 -47.04 19.93 -28.93
CA THR A 16 -46.14 19.11 -29.79
C THR A 16 -45.12 19.92 -30.59
N SER A 17 -43.84 19.86 -30.22
CA SER A 17 -42.72 19.88 -31.18
C SER A 17 -41.45 19.33 -30.54
N SER A 18 -40.80 18.47 -31.31
CA SER A 18 -39.63 17.66 -31.07
C SER A 18 -38.32 18.43 -31.25
N SER A 19 -37.27 17.94 -30.57
CA SER A 19 -35.82 18.12 -30.86
C SER A 19 -35.20 19.50 -30.55
N PRO A 20 -33.85 19.63 -30.37
CA PRO A 20 -32.77 18.65 -30.45
C PRO A 20 -31.82 18.64 -29.23
N VAL A 21 -30.94 17.63 -29.18
CA VAL A 21 -29.71 17.62 -28.37
C VAL A 21 -28.86 18.84 -28.77
N GLN A 22 -28.83 19.87 -27.94
CA GLN A 22 -27.86 20.97 -28.06
C GLN A 22 -26.66 20.68 -27.17
N ARG A 23 -25.49 20.57 -27.80
CA ARG A 23 -24.20 20.75 -27.16
C ARG A 23 -24.15 22.18 -26.62
N THR A 24 -24.38 22.37 -25.33
CA THR A 24 -24.10 23.65 -24.68
C THR A 24 -22.76 23.55 -23.98
N GLY A 25 -21.81 24.26 -24.58
CA GLY A 25 -20.42 24.28 -24.17
C GLY A 25 -20.21 25.07 -22.89
N ASP A 26 -18.99 24.97 -22.38
CA ASP A 26 -18.46 25.56 -21.14
C ASP A 26 -18.80 27.06 -20.91
N ASN A 27 -19.29 27.76 -21.93
CA ASN A 27 -19.75 29.14 -21.86
C ASN A 27 -21.09 29.31 -21.10
N ASP A 28 -21.92 28.28 -21.04
CA ASP A 28 -23.19 28.33 -20.30
C ASP A 28 -22.95 28.37 -18.79
N LEU A 29 -21.95 27.62 -18.30
CA LEU A 29 -21.60 27.62 -16.88
C LEU A 29 -20.98 28.95 -16.44
N LEU A 30 -20.18 29.58 -17.29
CA LEU A 30 -19.62 30.90 -17.01
C LEU A 30 -20.68 31.99 -17.03
N GLN A 31 -21.64 31.94 -17.96
CA GLN A 31 -22.80 32.82 -17.92
C GLN A 31 -23.66 32.56 -16.68
N HIS A 32 -23.89 31.31 -16.30
CA HIS A 32 -24.67 30.98 -15.11
C HIS A 32 -24.00 31.44 -13.80
N LEU A 33 -22.66 31.47 -13.73
CA LEU A 33 -21.89 31.96 -12.59
C LEU A 33 -21.77 33.49 -12.54
N LEU A 34 -21.83 34.16 -13.69
CA LEU A 34 -21.74 35.63 -13.79
C LEU A 34 -23.10 36.33 -13.64
N LEU A 35 -24.19 35.68 -14.05
CA LEU A 35 -25.54 36.28 -14.07
C LEU A 35 -26.43 35.88 -12.90
N ASN A 36 -26.13 34.79 -12.19
CA ASN A 36 -26.87 34.38 -10.99
C ASN A 36 -26.02 34.62 -9.75
N ASP A 37 -26.59 35.33 -8.77
CA ASP A 37 -26.03 35.39 -7.42
C ASP A 37 -25.85 33.95 -6.90
N LEU A 38 -24.60 33.60 -6.57
CA LEU A 38 -24.29 32.33 -5.92
C LEU A 38 -25.26 32.15 -4.74
N PRO A 39 -25.89 30.98 -4.58
CA PRO A 39 -26.81 30.76 -3.47
C PRO A 39 -26.07 31.10 -2.18
N ALA A 40 -26.56 32.10 -1.45
CA ALA A 40 -25.95 32.57 -0.23
C ALA A 40 -25.62 31.36 0.64
N ARG A 41 -24.32 31.09 0.82
CA ARG A 41 -23.81 29.95 1.58
C ARG A 41 -24.48 29.98 2.96
N ARG A 42 -25.46 29.10 3.18
CA ARG A 42 -26.27 29.06 4.42
C ARG A 42 -25.51 28.45 5.61
N ASP A 43 -24.26 28.05 5.39
CA ASP A 43 -23.41 27.55 6.46
C ASP A 43 -22.55 28.69 7.01
N PRO A 44 -22.86 29.22 8.22
CA PRO A 44 -21.93 30.10 8.90
C PRO A 44 -20.61 29.34 9.06
N PHE A 45 -19.52 29.95 8.63
CA PHE A 45 -18.17 29.42 8.83
C PHE A 45 -18.04 28.93 10.27
N ARG A 46 -18.00 27.61 10.48
CA ARG A 46 -17.57 27.08 11.76
C ARG A 46 -16.14 27.62 11.95
N PRO A 47 -15.86 28.35 13.04
CA PRO A 47 -14.53 28.89 13.24
C PRO A 47 -13.55 27.72 13.20
N LEU A 48 -12.59 27.79 12.28
CA LEU A 48 -11.52 26.82 12.16
C LEU A 48 -10.71 26.93 13.45
N ARG A 49 -11.03 26.06 14.43
CA ARG A 49 -10.28 26.00 15.68
C ARG A 49 -8.95 25.35 15.36
N LEU A 50 -7.95 26.17 15.07
CA LEU A 50 -6.55 25.76 15.05
C LEU A 50 -6.19 25.29 16.46
N ARG A 51 -6.30 23.98 16.70
CA ARG A 51 -5.80 23.36 17.93
C ARG A 51 -4.30 23.23 17.81
N SER A 52 -3.59 23.51 18.91
CA SER A 52 -2.16 23.22 19.01
C SER A 52 -1.92 21.71 18.86
N ARG A 53 -0.73 21.34 18.36
CA ARG A 53 -0.32 19.93 18.25
C ARG A 53 -0.44 19.20 19.59
N ASP A 54 -0.18 19.89 20.70
CA ASP A 54 -0.28 19.33 22.04
C ASP A 54 -1.72 18.95 22.41
N ALA A 55 -2.70 19.78 22.06
CA ALA A 55 -4.12 19.47 22.28
C ALA A 55 -4.59 18.28 21.45
N TYR A 56 -4.05 18.13 20.22
CA TYR A 56 -4.30 16.95 19.39
C TYR A 56 -3.66 15.69 19.98
N ARG A 57 -2.44 15.81 20.52
CA ARG A 57 -1.69 14.74 21.17
C ARG A 57 -2.39 14.25 22.44
N GLU A 58 -2.86 15.15 23.30
CA GLU A 58 -3.60 14.77 24.52
C GLU A 58 -4.92 14.06 24.21
N GLU A 59 -5.67 14.54 23.23
CA GLU A 59 -6.95 13.92 22.84
C GLU A 59 -6.72 12.54 22.20
N ALA A 60 -5.70 12.40 21.35
CA ALA A 60 -5.31 11.11 20.77
C ALA A 60 -4.83 10.11 21.83
N LEU A 61 -4.07 10.57 22.82
CA LEU A 61 -3.55 9.72 23.91
C LEU A 61 -4.60 9.37 24.96
N ARG A 62 -5.68 10.17 25.13
CA ARG A 62 -6.77 9.87 26.07
C ARG A 62 -7.46 8.56 25.77
N GLY A 63 -7.79 8.30 24.50
CA GLY A 63 -8.36 7.03 24.08
C GLY A 63 -7.39 5.86 24.28
N PHE A 64 -6.09 6.11 24.05
CA PHE A 64 -5.04 5.10 24.18
C PHE A 64 -4.79 4.67 25.64
N LEU A 65 -4.81 5.60 26.60
CA LEU A 65 -4.62 5.31 28.02
C LEU A 65 -5.77 4.46 28.60
N LEU A 66 -7.01 4.78 28.25
CA LEU A 66 -8.19 4.01 28.67
C LEU A 66 -8.14 2.59 28.08
N ARG A 67 -7.79 2.48 26.79
CA ARG A 67 -7.72 1.21 26.06
C ARG A 67 -6.60 0.31 26.61
N ASN A 68 -5.43 0.88 26.89
CA ASN A 68 -4.31 0.14 27.48
C ASN A 68 -4.61 -0.39 28.91
N TRP A 69 -5.44 0.32 29.69
CA TRP A 69 -5.88 -0.18 30.99
C TRP A 69 -6.89 -1.33 30.86
N VAL A 70 -7.87 -1.20 29.97
CA VAL A 70 -8.84 -2.26 29.69
C VAL A 70 -8.15 -3.50 29.13
N ASP A 71 -7.23 -3.34 28.16
CA ASP A 71 -6.48 -4.43 27.56
C ASP A 71 -5.62 -5.16 28.61
N ARG A 72 -5.00 -4.44 29.54
CA ARG A 72 -4.26 -5.04 30.66
C ARG A 72 -5.19 -5.78 31.64
N ALA A 73 -6.36 -5.23 31.93
CA ALA A 73 -7.35 -5.90 32.79
C ALA A 73 -7.86 -7.20 32.15
N LEU A 74 -8.10 -7.17 30.83
CA LEU A 74 -8.53 -8.33 30.04
C LEU A 74 -7.44 -9.41 29.99
N LEU A 75 -6.18 -9.02 29.77
CA LEU A 75 -5.04 -9.92 29.79
C LEU A 75 -4.86 -10.57 31.18
N ILE A 76 -5.00 -9.81 32.26
CA ILE A 76 -4.94 -10.35 33.63
C ILE A 76 -6.09 -11.34 33.86
N ALA A 77 -7.30 -11.01 33.42
CA ALA A 77 -8.46 -11.90 33.53
C ALA A 77 -8.24 -13.21 32.75
N GLU A 78 -7.69 -13.15 31.54
CA GLU A 78 -7.34 -14.32 30.74
C GLU A 78 -6.29 -15.20 31.43
N ILE A 79 -5.21 -14.59 31.94
CA ILE A 79 -4.16 -15.31 32.68
C ILE A 79 -4.76 -16.00 33.92
N LEU A 80 -5.64 -15.33 34.66
CA LEU A 80 -6.29 -15.93 35.83
C LEU A 80 -7.21 -17.08 35.46
N LEU A 81 -7.95 -16.96 34.35
CA LEU A 81 -8.82 -18.02 33.84
C LEU A 81 -7.99 -19.24 33.39
N PHE A 82 -6.90 -19.01 32.66
CA PHE A 82 -5.99 -20.08 32.25
C PHE A 82 -5.29 -20.75 33.44
N ALA A 83 -4.79 -19.96 34.40
CA ALA A 83 -4.16 -20.49 35.61
C ALA A 83 -5.15 -21.33 36.42
N THR A 84 -6.40 -20.88 36.54
CA THR A 84 -7.47 -21.63 37.22
C THR A 84 -7.79 -22.92 36.48
N MET A 85 -7.89 -22.89 35.14
CA MET A 85 -8.07 -24.09 34.32
C MET A 85 -6.94 -25.11 34.53
N VAL A 86 -5.68 -24.65 34.54
CA VAL A 86 -4.52 -25.52 34.78
C VAL A 86 -4.54 -26.11 36.19
N ILE A 87 -4.89 -25.33 37.22
CA ILE A 87 -5.00 -25.80 38.60
C ILE A 87 -6.11 -26.86 38.72
N VAL A 88 -7.29 -26.61 38.14
CA VAL A 88 -8.40 -27.57 38.13
C VAL A 88 -8.01 -28.84 37.37
N PHE A 89 -7.32 -28.72 36.24
CA PHE A 89 -6.84 -29.86 35.47
C PHE A 89 -5.79 -30.66 36.23
N ALA A 90 -4.83 -30.01 36.87
CA ALA A 90 -3.82 -30.65 37.71
C ALA A 90 -4.47 -31.36 38.90
N TYR A 91 -5.45 -30.73 39.55
CA TYR A 91 -6.23 -31.35 40.63
C TYR A 91 -6.97 -32.59 40.13
N TRP A 92 -7.70 -32.49 39.01
CA TRP A 92 -8.40 -33.62 38.38
C TRP A 92 -7.47 -34.77 37.97
N PHE A 93 -6.23 -34.45 37.56
CA PHE A 93 -5.23 -35.45 37.20
C PHE A 93 -4.61 -36.15 38.42
N ILE A 94 -4.40 -35.40 39.52
CA ILE A 94 -3.87 -35.93 40.78
C ILE A 94 -4.94 -36.77 41.51
N ASP A 95 -6.21 -36.37 41.49
CA ASP A 95 -7.34 -37.02 42.19
C ASP A 95 -7.79 -38.36 41.57
N GLY A 96 -7.00 -38.90 40.63
CA GLY A 96 -7.12 -40.28 40.14
C GLY A 96 -7.90 -40.42 38.84
N TYR A 97 -8.99 -39.67 38.66
CA TYR A 97 -9.86 -39.77 37.46
C TYR A 97 -9.10 -39.62 36.13
N GLY A 98 -8.23 -38.60 35.99
CA GLY A 98 -7.45 -38.42 34.76
C GLY A 98 -6.39 -39.49 34.53
N ARG A 99 -5.80 -39.99 35.62
CA ARG A 99 -4.77 -41.04 35.58
C ARG A 99 -5.35 -42.39 35.18
N ASP A 100 -6.54 -42.71 35.68
CA ASP A 100 -7.22 -43.98 35.40
C ASP A 100 -7.81 -44.00 33.98
N TRP A 101 -8.34 -42.87 33.52
CA TRP A 101 -8.71 -42.69 32.10
C TRP A 101 -7.50 -42.88 31.16
N TRP A 102 -6.34 -42.32 31.49
CA TRP A 102 -5.11 -42.46 30.70
C TRP A 102 -4.61 -43.91 30.63
N ARG A 103 -4.65 -44.64 31.74
CA ARG A 103 -4.30 -46.07 31.80
C ARG A 103 -5.27 -46.92 30.97
N ALA A 104 -6.56 -46.64 31.05
CA ALA A 104 -7.59 -47.33 30.26
C ALA A 104 -7.43 -47.07 28.75
N TRP A 105 -6.93 -45.89 28.37
CA TRP A 105 -6.63 -45.57 26.98
C TRP A 105 -5.39 -46.31 26.47
N GLN A 106 -4.30 -46.36 27.24
CA GLN A 106 -3.09 -47.12 26.85
C GLN A 106 -3.35 -48.63 26.72
N GLY A 107 -4.24 -49.18 27.54
CA GLY A 107 -4.63 -50.60 27.46
C GLY A 107 -5.37 -50.99 26.17
N LYS A 108 -5.95 -50.03 25.44
CA LYS A 108 -6.61 -50.28 24.14
C LYS A 108 -5.65 -50.26 22.95
N SER A 109 -4.39 -49.88 23.17
CA SER A 109 -3.40 -49.64 22.11
C SER A 109 -2.46 -50.81 21.84
N GLN A 110 -2.67 -52.00 22.43
CA GLN A 110 -1.91 -53.18 22.03
C GLN A 110 -2.44 -53.70 20.69
N PRO A 111 -1.64 -53.67 19.60
CA PRO A 111 -2.02 -54.36 18.38
C PRO A 111 -2.05 -55.86 18.69
N ALA A 112 -3.14 -56.53 18.28
CA ALA A 112 -3.25 -57.98 18.36
C ALA A 112 -1.99 -58.61 17.76
N GLU A 113 -1.36 -59.52 18.51
CA GLU A 113 -0.18 -60.25 18.11
C GLU A 113 -0.41 -60.94 16.75
N VAL A 114 0.22 -60.40 15.70
CA VAL A 114 0.15 -60.95 14.35
C VAL A 114 1.04 -62.18 14.32
N ILE A 115 0.42 -63.36 14.43
CA ILE A 115 1.08 -64.64 14.14
C ILE A 115 1.36 -64.67 12.62
N MET A 116 2.61 -64.46 12.23
CA MET A 116 3.04 -64.58 10.84
C MET A 116 3.16 -66.07 10.43
N PRO A 117 2.67 -66.48 9.24
CA PRO A 117 2.99 -67.80 8.69
C PRO A 117 4.45 -67.85 8.15
N PRO A 118 5.07 -69.05 8.06
CA PRO A 118 6.48 -69.21 7.72
C PRO A 118 6.81 -68.86 6.25
N PRO A 119 8.06 -68.46 5.95
CA PRO A 119 8.46 -68.04 4.61
C PRO A 119 8.54 -69.20 3.60
N ALA A 120 8.10 -68.94 2.38
CA ALA A 120 8.23 -69.84 1.23
C ALA A 120 9.70 -69.93 0.72
N PRO A 121 10.10 -71.04 0.08
CA PRO A 121 11.49 -71.30 -0.29
C PRO A 121 11.97 -70.47 -1.48
N VAL A 122 13.25 -70.12 -1.43
CA VAL A 122 14.03 -69.30 -2.37
C VAL A 122 14.31 -70.08 -3.67
N ALA A 123 14.06 -69.45 -4.82
CA ALA A 123 14.47 -69.94 -6.14
C ALA A 123 15.83 -69.33 -6.56
N PRO A 124 16.68 -70.07 -7.32
CA PRO A 124 18.07 -69.71 -7.63
C PRO A 124 18.22 -68.61 -8.72
N PRO A 125 19.42 -68.01 -8.86
CA PRO A 125 19.64 -66.84 -9.72
C PRO A 125 19.79 -67.27 -11.19
N ALA A 126 19.19 -66.49 -12.10
CA ALA A 126 19.38 -66.61 -13.54
C ALA A 126 20.21 -65.44 -14.06
N GLU A 127 21.02 -65.78 -15.05
CA GLU A 127 22.26 -65.15 -15.50
C GLU A 127 22.16 -63.73 -16.07
N GLU A 128 23.28 -63.05 -15.88
CA GLU A 128 23.70 -61.77 -16.41
C GLU A 128 23.97 -61.87 -17.92
N ILE A 129 23.25 -61.09 -18.73
CA ILE A 129 23.57 -60.89 -20.15
C ILE A 129 23.77 -59.40 -20.40
N THR A 130 25.03 -59.09 -20.70
CA THR A 130 25.57 -57.80 -21.12
C THR A 130 25.10 -57.45 -22.53
N SER A 131 24.83 -56.17 -22.79
CA SER A 131 24.84 -55.62 -24.15
C SER A 131 25.26 -54.14 -24.15
N PRO A 132 26.00 -53.69 -25.19
CA PRO A 132 26.83 -52.48 -25.16
C PRO A 132 26.10 -51.19 -25.58
N PRO A 133 26.68 -50.00 -25.30
CA PRO A 133 26.08 -48.71 -25.64
C PRO A 133 26.42 -48.26 -27.08
N PRO A 134 25.50 -47.64 -27.83
CA PRO A 134 25.86 -46.88 -29.02
C PRO A 134 26.11 -45.38 -28.72
N ALA A 135 27.35 -45.00 -29.04
CA ALA A 135 27.95 -43.76 -29.56
C ALA A 135 27.17 -42.41 -29.64
N PRO A 136 27.91 -41.26 -29.67
CA PRO A 136 27.39 -39.91 -29.46
C PRO A 136 26.84 -39.26 -30.73
N VAL A 137 25.78 -38.46 -30.58
CA VAL A 137 25.28 -37.59 -31.66
C VAL A 137 26.01 -36.26 -31.61
N ALA A 138 26.75 -35.96 -32.68
CA ALA A 138 27.42 -34.69 -32.93
C ALA A 138 26.42 -33.58 -33.34
N PRO A 139 26.71 -32.29 -33.07
CA PRO A 139 25.82 -31.18 -33.39
C PRO A 139 25.95 -30.72 -34.85
N PRO A 140 24.86 -30.27 -35.51
CA PRO A 140 24.97 -29.59 -36.79
C PRO A 140 25.23 -28.08 -36.62
N ALA A 141 26.39 -27.68 -37.12
CA ALA A 141 26.68 -26.55 -38.00
C ALA A 141 26.02 -25.17 -37.78
N ALA A 142 26.92 -24.22 -37.52
CA ALA A 142 26.89 -22.79 -37.77
C ALA A 142 25.91 -22.28 -38.83
N ALA A 143 25.14 -21.24 -38.45
CA ALA A 143 24.49 -20.31 -39.36
C ALA A 143 25.34 -19.02 -39.50
N PRO A 144 25.53 -18.50 -40.72
CA PRO A 144 26.32 -17.30 -41.00
C PRO A 144 25.60 -15.98 -40.66
N HIS A 145 26.33 -15.10 -39.96
CA HIS A 145 26.40 -13.63 -40.02
C HIS A 145 25.17 -12.84 -40.52
N LEU A 146 24.58 -12.03 -39.63
CA LEU A 146 23.67 -10.93 -39.98
C LEU A 146 24.47 -9.70 -40.47
N PRO A 147 24.05 -9.01 -41.55
CA PRO A 147 24.71 -7.80 -42.02
C PRO A 147 24.43 -6.59 -41.11
N ALA A 148 25.44 -5.74 -40.92
CA ALA A 148 25.35 -4.47 -40.21
C ALA A 148 24.44 -3.47 -40.95
N LEU A 149 23.65 -2.72 -40.19
CA LEU A 149 22.78 -1.65 -40.71
C LEU A 149 23.64 -0.50 -41.28
N PRO A 150 23.40 -0.04 -42.52
CA PRO A 150 24.09 1.11 -43.08
C PRO A 150 23.24 2.37 -42.85
N PHE A 151 23.54 3.15 -41.81
CA PHE A 151 23.07 4.54 -41.74
C PHE A 151 24.19 5.42 -41.18
N THR A 152 25.15 5.71 -42.05
CA THR A 152 25.94 6.93 -41.98
C THR A 152 25.81 7.55 -43.35
N ASP A 153 24.80 8.41 -43.51
CA ASP A 153 24.58 9.18 -44.73
C ASP A 153 25.54 10.39 -44.73
N PRO A 154 26.41 10.57 -45.75
CA PRO A 154 27.25 11.76 -45.88
C PRO A 154 26.48 13.03 -46.31
N GLY A 155 25.15 13.04 -46.20
CA GLY A 155 24.25 14.12 -46.64
C GLY A 155 23.90 15.19 -45.58
N LEU A 156 24.70 15.41 -44.53
CA LEU A 156 24.56 16.58 -43.64
C LEU A 156 25.09 17.84 -44.34
N ALA A 157 24.43 18.24 -45.41
CA ALA A 157 24.51 19.56 -45.98
C ALA A 157 23.08 20.02 -46.30
N VAL A 158 22.80 21.27 -45.90
CA VAL A 158 21.54 22.02 -46.04
C VAL A 158 20.58 21.86 -44.85
N GLU A 159 20.80 22.67 -43.82
CA GLU A 159 19.71 23.13 -42.96
C GLU A 159 18.75 24.04 -43.76
N PRO A 160 17.43 23.82 -43.71
CA PRO A 160 16.46 24.82 -44.14
C PRO A 160 16.21 25.86 -43.05
N ALA A 161 15.90 27.09 -43.49
CA ALA A 161 15.70 28.29 -42.67
C ALA A 161 14.40 28.30 -41.82
N ASP A 162 14.03 27.17 -41.23
CA ASP A 162 12.83 27.03 -40.39
C ASP A 162 13.03 27.51 -38.93
N TYR A 163 14.22 28.04 -38.60
CA TYR A 163 14.54 28.62 -37.30
C TYR A 163 13.73 29.90 -36.93
N LEU A 164 12.90 30.40 -37.85
CA LEU A 164 12.00 31.54 -37.62
C LEU A 164 10.53 31.16 -37.49
N ALA A 165 10.19 29.87 -37.45
CA ALA A 165 8.83 29.44 -37.13
C ALA A 165 8.44 29.95 -35.73
N PRO A 166 7.22 30.52 -35.55
CA PRO A 166 6.73 30.91 -34.23
C PRO A 166 6.84 29.70 -33.30
N GLN A 167 7.67 29.81 -32.26
CA GLN A 167 7.82 28.77 -31.26
C GLN A 167 6.43 28.47 -30.70
N THR A 168 6.00 27.21 -30.78
CA THR A 168 4.75 26.75 -30.19
C THR A 168 4.69 27.29 -28.76
N SER A 169 3.65 28.07 -28.44
CA SER A 169 3.40 28.57 -27.10
C SER A 169 3.53 27.40 -26.14
N VAL A 170 4.59 27.39 -25.33
CA VAL A 170 4.85 26.32 -24.37
C VAL A 170 3.66 26.36 -23.42
N LYS A 171 2.79 25.35 -23.56
CA LYS A 171 1.68 25.13 -22.64
C LYS A 171 2.27 25.25 -21.23
N PRO A 172 1.79 26.19 -20.40
CA PRO A 172 2.27 26.28 -19.03
C PRO A 172 2.15 24.90 -18.42
N LEU A 173 3.26 24.38 -17.87
CA LEU A 173 3.23 23.09 -17.19
C LEU A 173 2.03 23.12 -16.22
N PRO A 174 1.18 22.09 -16.22
CA PRO A 174 0.12 21.97 -15.21
C PRO A 174 0.76 22.25 -13.86
N LYS A 175 0.07 22.98 -12.98
CA LYS A 175 0.56 23.21 -11.61
C LYS A 175 0.63 21.84 -10.92
N THR A 176 1.79 21.20 -11.01
CA THR A 176 1.93 19.79 -10.67
C THR A 176 1.79 19.65 -9.16
N ASP A 177 0.93 18.73 -8.73
CA ASP A 177 0.72 18.45 -7.31
C ASP A 177 2.06 18.09 -6.65
N PRO A 178 2.52 18.85 -5.62
CA PRO A 178 3.80 18.63 -4.99
C PRO A 178 3.81 17.40 -4.07
N ARG A 179 2.65 16.76 -3.83
CA ARG A 179 2.56 15.53 -3.05
C ARG A 179 3.26 14.37 -3.80
N PRO A 180 3.80 13.39 -3.07
CA PRO A 180 4.38 12.22 -3.70
C PRO A 180 3.31 11.40 -4.44
N GLN A 181 3.66 10.94 -5.64
CA GLN A 181 2.76 10.26 -6.56
C GLN A 181 3.20 8.83 -6.86
N ARG A 182 4.51 8.56 -6.83
CA ARG A 182 5.07 7.24 -7.13
C ARG A 182 6.36 7.01 -6.35
N LEU A 183 6.50 5.81 -5.80
CA LEU A 183 7.68 5.38 -5.06
C LEU A 183 8.30 4.20 -5.80
N ARG A 184 9.61 4.27 -6.03
CA ARG A 184 10.38 3.16 -6.61
C ARG A 184 11.63 2.86 -5.78
N ILE A 185 11.90 1.58 -5.57
CA ILE A 185 13.09 1.12 -4.85
C ILE A 185 13.73 -0.01 -5.67
N PRO A 186 14.71 0.29 -6.53
CA PRO A 186 15.25 -0.67 -7.50
C PRO A 186 15.84 -1.94 -6.88
N SER A 187 16.51 -1.84 -5.72
CA SER A 187 17.18 -2.99 -5.08
C SER A 187 16.21 -4.10 -4.65
N ILE A 188 14.94 -3.76 -4.43
CA ILE A 188 13.87 -4.70 -4.08
C ILE A 188 12.77 -4.77 -5.15
N GLN A 189 13.01 -4.19 -6.33
CA GLN A 189 12.07 -4.16 -7.46
C GLN A 189 10.68 -3.58 -7.09
N LEU A 190 10.63 -2.65 -6.13
CA LEU A 190 9.40 -2.00 -5.74
C LEU A 190 9.07 -0.86 -6.71
N ASP A 191 7.84 -0.84 -7.20
CA ASP A 191 7.28 0.28 -7.96
C ASP A 191 5.78 0.38 -7.64
N THR A 192 5.37 1.45 -6.95
CA THR A 192 4.01 1.62 -6.43
C THR A 192 3.52 3.06 -6.58
N PRO A 193 2.22 3.27 -6.84
CA PRO A 193 1.62 4.58 -6.63
C PRO A 193 1.69 4.97 -5.15
N VAL A 194 1.65 6.28 -4.90
CA VAL A 194 1.54 6.87 -3.58
C VAL A 194 0.23 7.64 -3.48
N TYR A 195 -0.55 7.38 -2.43
CA TYR A 195 -1.77 8.12 -2.12
C TYR A 195 -1.63 8.80 -0.77
N GLU A 196 -2.24 9.97 -0.62
CA GLU A 196 -2.29 10.63 0.67
C GLU A 196 -3.22 9.88 1.64
N VAL A 197 -2.75 9.66 2.86
CA VAL A 197 -3.47 8.99 3.94
C VAL A 197 -3.55 9.88 5.18
N PHE A 198 -4.62 9.70 5.95
CA PHE A 198 -4.94 10.52 7.12
C PHE A 198 -4.96 9.68 8.41
N VAL A 199 -4.94 10.37 9.54
CA VAL A 199 -5.31 9.76 10.83
C VAL A 199 -6.82 9.83 10.97
N VAL A 200 -7.46 8.68 11.14
CA VAL A 200 -8.90 8.57 11.37
C VAL A 200 -9.13 7.75 12.63
N ASP A 201 -9.94 8.25 13.55
CA ASP A 201 -10.26 7.62 14.84
C ASP A 201 -9.03 7.25 15.69
N GLY A 202 -7.98 8.09 15.61
CA GLY A 202 -6.72 7.86 16.33
C GLY A 202 -5.87 6.72 15.76
N ALA A 203 -6.26 6.14 14.63
CA ALA A 203 -5.52 5.14 13.89
C ALA A 203 -5.00 5.70 12.56
N TRP A 204 -3.79 5.28 12.20
CA TRP A 204 -3.19 5.63 10.92
C TRP A 204 -3.82 4.82 9.81
N GLN A 205 -4.34 5.49 8.78
CA GLN A 205 -4.70 4.79 7.56
C GLN A 205 -3.43 4.39 6.82
N VAL A 206 -3.47 3.18 6.26
CA VAL A 206 -2.48 2.68 5.32
C VAL A 206 -3.24 2.38 4.03
N ALA A 207 -2.71 2.77 2.88
CA ALA A 207 -3.36 2.49 1.61
C ALA A 207 -3.34 0.98 1.35
N GLU A 208 -4.48 0.43 0.92
CA GLU A 208 -4.67 -1.02 0.89
C GLU A 208 -3.72 -1.72 -0.09
N TYR A 209 -3.41 -1.12 -1.24
CA TYR A 209 -2.57 -1.69 -2.31
C TYR A 209 -1.49 -0.71 -2.81
N ALA A 210 -1.12 0.28 -2.01
CA ALA A 210 -0.23 1.35 -2.42
C ALA A 210 0.55 1.89 -1.22
N ALA A 211 1.56 2.72 -1.48
CA ALA A 211 2.20 3.47 -0.41
C ALA A 211 1.31 4.64 0.02
N GLY A 212 1.18 4.86 1.32
CA GLY A 212 0.42 5.95 1.92
C GLY A 212 1.34 7.07 2.36
N TYR A 213 1.28 8.25 1.73
CA TYR A 213 1.93 9.46 2.21
C TYR A 213 1.14 10.06 3.38
N HIS A 214 1.78 10.22 4.54
CA HIS A 214 1.10 10.77 5.70
C HIS A 214 0.87 12.28 5.57
N HIS A 215 -0.41 12.66 5.54
CA HIS A 215 -0.82 14.06 5.53
C HIS A 215 -0.21 14.83 6.71
N GLY A 216 0.34 16.01 6.42
CA GLY A 216 0.95 16.90 7.41
C GLY A 216 2.43 16.61 7.70
N THR A 217 3.02 15.60 7.05
CA THR A 217 4.47 15.40 7.01
C THR A 217 5.10 16.29 5.92
N ALA A 218 6.43 16.35 5.84
CA ALA A 218 7.10 17.23 4.90
C ALA A 218 6.91 16.75 3.46
N LEU A 219 6.89 17.69 2.51
CA LEU A 219 6.88 17.37 1.09
C LEU A 219 8.27 16.89 0.64
N PRO A 220 8.36 16.03 -0.38
CA PRO A 220 9.65 15.56 -0.90
C PRO A 220 10.60 16.72 -1.26
N GLY A 221 11.87 16.57 -0.91
CA GLY A 221 12.91 17.57 -1.14
C GLY A 221 12.88 18.80 -0.23
N THR A 222 11.85 18.98 0.59
CA THR A 222 11.76 20.10 1.54
C THR A 222 12.40 19.74 2.88
N THR A 223 12.82 20.74 3.66
CA THR A 223 13.30 20.51 5.03
C THR A 223 12.20 19.86 5.86
N GLY A 224 12.54 18.72 6.49
CA GLY A 224 11.61 17.95 7.30
C GLY A 224 11.63 16.47 6.93
N ASN A 225 10.69 15.74 7.51
CA ASN A 225 10.57 14.30 7.33
C ASN A 225 9.32 13.99 6.49
N THR A 226 9.51 13.46 5.29
CA THR A 226 8.44 12.90 4.45
C THR A 226 8.19 11.46 4.90
N VAL A 227 6.96 11.13 5.33
CA VAL A 227 6.67 9.79 5.85
C VAL A 227 5.71 9.03 4.95
N LEU A 228 6.11 7.82 4.55
CA LEU A 228 5.28 6.89 3.79
C LEU A 228 5.07 5.59 4.59
N ALA A 229 3.84 5.10 4.62
CA ALA A 229 3.48 3.83 5.25
C ALA A 229 2.90 2.83 4.24
N GLY A 230 3.09 1.54 4.47
CA GLY A 230 2.59 0.49 3.58
C GLY A 230 2.48 -0.85 4.27
N HIS A 231 1.58 -1.71 3.79
CA HIS A 231 1.40 -3.05 4.35
C HIS A 231 2.57 -3.99 3.99
N ALA A 232 2.97 -4.84 4.93
CA ALA A 232 3.91 -5.95 4.69
C ALA A 232 3.21 -7.31 4.48
N GLY A 233 1.95 -7.45 4.92
CA GLY A 233 1.21 -8.72 4.99
C GLY A 233 0.35 -9.06 3.77
N LEU A 234 -0.44 -10.14 3.87
CA LEU A 234 -1.10 -10.86 2.76
C LEU A 234 -1.98 -10.03 1.79
N ARG A 235 -2.56 -8.90 2.22
CA ARG A 235 -3.33 -7.99 1.34
C ARG A 235 -2.53 -6.72 1.07
N GLY A 236 -2.25 -6.51 -0.23
CA GLY A 236 -1.57 -5.34 -0.78
C GLY A 236 -0.21 -5.00 -0.16
N ALA A 237 0.54 -6.06 0.15
CA ALA A 237 1.89 -6.17 0.72
C ALA A 237 3.00 -5.30 0.06
N VAL A 238 2.74 -4.03 -0.22
CA VAL A 238 3.59 -3.12 -0.98
C VAL A 238 4.98 -2.98 -0.37
N PHE A 239 5.08 -3.09 0.95
CA PHE A 239 6.33 -2.94 1.72
C PHE A 239 6.85 -4.27 2.28
N ARG A 240 6.33 -5.42 1.80
CA ARG A 240 6.77 -6.76 2.22
C ARG A 240 8.28 -6.94 2.16
N ASP A 241 8.90 -6.38 1.13
CA ASP A 241 10.31 -6.61 0.81
C ASP A 241 11.23 -5.50 1.36
N LEU A 242 10.70 -4.52 2.10
CA LEU A 242 11.52 -3.50 2.81
C LEU A 242 12.59 -4.10 3.75
N PRO A 243 12.38 -5.22 4.46
CA PRO A 243 13.43 -5.83 5.28
C PRO A 243 14.68 -6.27 4.51
N ALA A 244 14.59 -6.41 3.18
CA ALA A 244 15.73 -6.78 2.34
C ALA A 244 16.65 -5.60 1.99
N LEU A 245 16.22 -4.36 2.28
CA LEU A 245 17.01 -3.16 2.05
C LEU A 245 18.27 -3.12 2.90
N ARG A 246 19.25 -2.33 2.43
CA ARG A 246 20.51 -2.11 3.13
C ARG A 246 20.84 -0.61 3.15
N PRO A 247 21.58 -0.15 4.17
CA PRO A 247 22.20 1.17 4.12
C PRO A 247 22.99 1.35 2.81
N GLY A 248 22.75 2.47 2.12
CA GLY A 248 23.32 2.78 0.81
C GLY A 248 22.39 2.57 -0.37
N ASP A 249 21.31 1.79 -0.22
CA ASP A 249 20.30 1.57 -1.27
C ASP A 249 19.59 2.87 -1.67
N GLU A 250 19.21 2.96 -2.94
CA GLU A 250 18.51 4.13 -3.49
C GLU A 250 16.99 3.98 -3.42
N ILE A 251 16.33 5.06 -3.05
CA ILE A 251 14.87 5.21 -3.08
C ILE A 251 14.55 6.41 -3.96
N LEU A 252 13.69 6.21 -4.96
CA LEU A 252 13.24 7.25 -5.89
C LEU A 252 11.79 7.61 -5.58
N LEU A 253 11.55 8.88 -5.29
CA LEU A 253 10.23 9.40 -4.99
C LEU A 253 9.84 10.46 -6.04
N GLU A 254 8.77 10.21 -6.78
CA GLU A 254 8.26 11.12 -7.80
C GLU A 254 7.20 12.03 -7.18
N ALA A 255 7.37 13.35 -7.31
CA ALA A 255 6.43 14.34 -6.80
C ALA A 255 6.55 15.65 -7.58
N GLY A 256 5.44 16.34 -7.86
CA GLY A 256 5.50 17.68 -8.48
C GLY A 256 6.18 17.76 -9.86
N GLY A 257 6.32 16.64 -10.58
CA GLY A 257 7.09 16.59 -11.83
C GLY A 257 8.60 16.52 -11.62
N TRP A 258 9.04 16.09 -10.43
CA TRP A 258 10.43 15.86 -10.06
C TRP A 258 10.61 14.43 -9.55
N VAL A 259 11.85 13.93 -9.67
CA VAL A 259 12.32 12.71 -9.04
C VAL A 259 13.31 13.11 -7.95
N TYR A 260 13.00 12.74 -6.72
CA TYR A 260 13.87 12.92 -5.56
C TYR A 260 14.57 11.60 -5.26
N ARG A 261 15.90 11.61 -5.24
CA ARG A 261 16.70 10.44 -4.90
C ARG A 261 17.11 10.52 -3.45
N TYR A 262 16.70 9.52 -2.69
CA TYR A 262 17.09 9.31 -1.31
C TYR A 262 18.03 8.11 -1.22
N ARG A 263 18.90 8.12 -0.22
CA ARG A 263 19.78 6.99 0.10
C ARG A 263 19.50 6.51 1.51
N VAL A 264 19.27 5.20 1.66
CA VAL A 264 19.02 4.59 2.97
C VAL A 264 20.22 4.83 3.88
N ARG A 265 19.97 5.47 5.02
CA ARG A 265 20.97 5.67 6.08
C ARG A 265 20.95 4.52 7.07
N GLU A 266 19.77 4.20 7.58
CA GLU A 266 19.59 3.18 8.63
C GLU A 266 18.21 2.55 8.60
N MET A 267 18.10 1.40 9.26
CA MET A 267 16.87 0.65 9.45
C MET A 267 16.79 0.19 10.89
N ARG A 268 15.61 0.31 11.51
CA ARG A 268 15.39 -0.13 12.89
C ARG A 268 13.94 -0.59 13.11
N ASN A 269 13.79 -1.54 14.03
CA ASN A 269 12.47 -1.91 14.54
C ASN A 269 12.13 -1.02 15.74
N VAL A 270 10.92 -0.47 15.74
CA VAL A 270 10.40 0.38 16.82
C VAL A 270 9.06 -0.13 17.30
N TRP A 271 8.68 0.26 18.51
CA TRP A 271 7.33 -0.03 19.01
C TRP A 271 6.29 0.87 18.33
N PRO A 272 5.04 0.41 18.15
CA PRO A 272 3.98 1.23 17.54
C PRO A 272 3.70 2.55 18.28
N THR A 273 4.10 2.65 19.54
CA THR A 273 3.97 3.87 20.36
C THR A 273 5.06 4.91 20.10
N GLN A 274 6.13 4.56 19.38
CA GLN A 274 7.26 5.43 19.09
C GLN A 274 7.00 6.33 17.89
N VAL A 275 6.07 7.25 18.04
CA VAL A 275 5.64 8.17 16.98
C VAL A 275 6.70 9.24 16.64
N GLU A 276 7.71 9.43 17.49
CA GLU A 276 8.81 10.37 17.30
C GLU A 276 9.64 10.10 16.04
N VAL A 277 9.58 8.89 15.48
CA VAL A 277 10.26 8.55 14.21
C VAL A 277 9.73 9.35 13.01
N MET A 278 8.56 9.98 13.16
CA MET A 278 7.90 10.81 12.14
C MET A 278 8.15 12.30 12.35
N ASP A 279 8.84 12.68 13.43
CA ASP A 279 9.03 14.10 13.74
C ASP A 279 9.84 14.80 12.63
N PRO A 280 9.58 16.10 12.41
CA PRO A 280 10.33 16.88 11.43
C PRO A 280 11.82 16.90 11.74
N THR A 281 12.63 16.73 10.69
CA THR A 281 14.10 16.78 10.76
C THR A 281 14.64 18.11 10.23
N PRO A 282 15.84 18.54 10.68
CA PRO A 282 16.47 19.77 10.17
C PRO A 282 16.96 19.66 8.72
N THR A 283 17.04 18.44 8.19
CA THR A 283 17.39 18.12 6.80
C THR A 283 16.24 17.37 6.12
N PRO A 284 16.17 17.34 4.77
CA PRO A 284 15.19 16.53 4.05
C PRO A 284 15.44 15.03 4.26
N VAL A 285 14.50 14.37 4.92
CA VAL A 285 14.55 12.93 5.24
C VAL A 285 13.30 12.25 4.71
N LEU A 286 13.45 11.02 4.23
CA LEU A 286 12.35 10.12 3.90
C LEU A 286 12.32 8.98 4.92
N THR A 287 11.15 8.76 5.52
CA THR A 287 10.89 7.65 6.44
C THR A 287 9.86 6.70 5.83
N LEU A 288 10.22 5.42 5.67
CA LEU A 288 9.29 4.36 5.26
C LEU A 288 8.93 3.50 6.47
N ILE A 289 7.64 3.24 6.68
CA ILE A 289 7.14 2.49 7.84
C ILE A 289 6.30 1.30 7.39
N THR A 290 6.58 0.12 7.93
CA THR A 290 5.76 -1.08 7.72
C THR A 290 5.68 -1.96 8.96
N CYS A 291 4.74 -2.91 8.99
CA CYS A 291 4.63 -3.90 10.05
C CYS A 291 5.71 -4.98 9.90
N THR A 292 6.16 -5.54 11.03
CA THR A 292 7.05 -6.71 11.04
C THR A 292 6.23 -8.02 10.96
N ASN A 293 6.90 -9.18 10.80
CA ASN A 293 6.25 -10.50 10.60
C ASN A 293 5.25 -10.91 11.70
N TRP A 294 5.33 -10.33 12.90
CA TRP A 294 4.38 -10.58 14.00
C TRP A 294 3.52 -9.36 14.35
N ASP A 295 3.61 -8.28 13.57
CA ASP A 295 2.91 -6.98 13.76
C ASP A 295 3.13 -6.31 15.14
N THR A 296 3.99 -6.86 15.99
CA THR A 296 4.33 -6.32 17.32
C THR A 296 5.19 -5.06 17.23
N GLN A 297 6.01 -4.97 16.19
CA GLN A 297 6.90 -3.84 15.92
C GLN A 297 6.69 -3.29 14.52
N ARG A 298 7.18 -2.07 14.31
CA ARG A 298 7.25 -1.42 13.00
C ARG A 298 8.69 -1.40 12.52
N LEU A 299 8.93 -1.85 11.31
CA LEU A 299 10.19 -1.59 10.62
C LEU A 299 10.15 -0.16 10.11
N VAL A 300 11.18 0.61 10.45
CA VAL A 300 11.37 1.99 10.00
C VAL A 300 12.67 2.05 9.21
N VAL A 301 12.56 2.52 7.96
CA VAL A 301 13.68 2.80 7.07
C VAL A 301 13.85 4.31 7.00
N ILE A 302 15.06 4.81 7.27
CA ILE A 302 15.35 6.25 7.25
C ILE A 302 16.36 6.51 6.13
N ALA A 303 16.03 7.45 5.26
CA ALA A 303 16.83 7.77 4.08
C ALA A 303 17.04 9.28 3.95
N ASP A 304 18.26 9.68 3.59
CA ASP A 304 18.64 11.08 3.40
C ASP A 304 18.54 11.47 1.92
N LEU A 305 18.09 12.69 1.64
CA LEU A 305 18.04 13.21 0.27
C LEU A 305 19.46 13.38 -0.29
N VAL A 306 19.68 12.86 -1.50
CA VAL A 306 20.95 12.96 -2.23
C VAL A 306 20.86 14.04 -3.31
N ASP A 307 19.90 13.90 -4.22
CA ASP A 307 19.67 14.84 -5.33
C ASP A 307 18.19 14.89 -5.74
N SER A 308 17.86 15.83 -6.62
CA SER A 308 16.56 15.86 -7.30
C SER A 308 16.71 16.34 -8.74
N ARG A 309 15.86 15.83 -9.63
CA ARG A 309 15.87 16.17 -11.06
C ARG A 309 14.44 16.26 -11.61
N PRO A 310 14.19 17.06 -12.65
CA PRO A 310 12.89 17.10 -13.30
C PRO A 310 12.56 15.75 -13.95
N LEU A 311 11.27 15.40 -13.95
CA LEU A 311 10.69 14.27 -14.68
C LEU A 311 10.63 14.68 -16.16
N SER A 312 11.53 14.11 -16.97
CA SER A 312 11.68 14.35 -18.41
C SER A 312 10.52 13.82 -19.23
#